data_AF-A0AAJ6VXP9-F1
#
_entry.id   AF-A0AAJ6VXP9-F1
#
_cell.length_a   1.000
_cell.length_b   1.000
_cell.length_c   1.000
_cell.angle_alpha   90.00
_cell.angle_beta   90.00
_cell.angle_gamma   90.00
#
_symmetry.space_group_name_H-M   'P 1'
#
loop_
_entity.id
_entity.type
_entity.pdbx_description
1 polymer ?
#
loop_
_entity_poly.entity_id
_entity_poly.type
_entity_poly.pdbx_seq_one_letter_code
_entity_poly.pdbx_strand_id
1 'polypeptide(L)'
;MGFGDYPLEYNRNVHGPYDPSRYYGKPDTKFSDLKLSEIPAWIGRRNKSPQAAASMISRAYWRWQIKYLLPRRATPAPYYQFIVGSMLLFYYINHHRLAEHTRYKYH
;
A
#
# COMPACT_ATOMS: atom_id res chain seq x y z
N MET A 1 8.41 16.34 12.88
CA MET A 1 8.06 15.04 13.49
C MET A 1 9.24 14.11 13.28
N GLY A 2 9.81 13.61 14.38
CA GLY A 2 10.97 12.72 14.34
C GLY A 2 10.61 11.28 13.99
N PHE A 3 11.62 10.47 13.72
CA PHE A 3 11.45 9.02 13.64
C PHE A 3 11.11 8.47 15.04
N GLY A 4 10.04 7.69 15.15
CA GLY A 4 9.61 7.08 16.41
C GLY A 4 8.49 7.83 17.15
N ASP A 5 8.18 9.07 16.74
CA ASP A 5 7.07 9.83 17.33
C ASP A 5 5.71 9.27 16.88
N TYR A 6 4.73 9.29 17.79
CA TYR A 6 3.33 9.02 17.42
C TYR A 6 2.77 10.13 16.55
N PRO A 7 2.03 9.83 15.47
CA PRO A 7 1.43 10.82 14.56
C PRO A 7 0.79 11.99 15.28
N LEU A 8 0.92 13.20 14.74
CA LEU A 8 0.43 14.42 15.41
C LEU A 8 -1.07 14.35 15.66
N GLU A 9 -1.80 13.65 14.79
CA GLU A 9 -3.24 13.45 14.87
C GLU A 9 -3.66 12.38 15.88
N TYR A 10 -2.72 11.61 16.44
CA TYR A 10 -3.03 10.57 17.42
C TYR A 10 -3.22 11.15 18.83
N ASN A 11 -4.43 10.97 19.38
CA ASN A 11 -4.74 11.20 20.78
C ASN A 11 -5.16 9.90 21.48
N ARG A 12 -4.39 9.46 22.49
CA ARG A 12 -4.66 8.24 23.28
C ARG A 12 -6.03 8.25 23.96
N ASN A 13 -6.50 9.41 24.42
CA ASN A 13 -7.80 9.53 25.10
C ASN A 13 -8.99 9.33 24.15
N VAL A 14 -8.82 9.65 22.86
CA VAL A 14 -9.87 9.54 21.84
C VAL A 14 -9.80 8.20 21.10
N HIS A 15 -8.59 7.71 20.83
CA HIS A 15 -8.38 6.54 19.96
C HIS A 15 -8.08 5.24 20.72
N GLY A 16 -7.78 5.30 22.01
CA GLY A 16 -7.36 4.14 22.79
C GLY A 16 -5.89 3.77 22.51
N PRO A 17 -5.51 2.48 22.61
CA PRO A 17 -4.17 2.00 22.27
C PRO A 17 -3.78 2.34 20.84
N TYR A 18 -2.49 2.61 20.62
CA TYR A 18 -1.98 2.93 19.30
C TYR A 18 -2.03 1.70 18.38
N ASP A 19 -2.80 1.82 17.30
CA ASP A 19 -2.81 0.91 16.16
C ASP A 19 -1.96 1.50 15.00
N PRO A 20 -0.84 0.87 14.61
CA PRO A 20 0.02 1.35 13.54
C PRO A 20 -0.57 1.17 12.13
N SER A 21 -1.65 0.42 12.00
CA SER A 21 -2.36 0.19 10.73
C SER A 21 -3.38 1.28 10.42
N ARG A 22 -3.77 2.08 11.44
CA ARG A 22 -4.83 3.08 11.34
C ARG A 22 -4.30 4.44 10.87
N TYR A 23 -5.12 5.17 10.12
CA TYR A 23 -4.89 6.58 9.82
C TYR A 23 -5.69 7.43 10.81
N TYR A 24 -5.01 8.30 11.55
CA TYR A 24 -5.60 9.14 12.61
C TYR A 24 -6.01 10.53 12.11
N GLY A 25 -5.50 10.96 10.95
CA GLY A 25 -5.92 12.22 10.34
C GLY A 25 -7.32 12.18 9.75
N LYS A 26 -7.76 13.32 9.21
CA LYS A 26 -9.07 13.45 8.55
C LYS A 26 -9.12 12.53 7.31
N PRO A 27 -9.99 11.51 7.28
CA PRO A 27 -10.12 10.66 6.11
C PRO A 27 -10.66 11.47 4.92
N ASP A 28 -10.03 11.29 3.76
CA ASP A 28 -10.55 11.78 2.49
C ASP A 28 -11.60 10.79 1.93
N THR A 29 -12.32 11.22 0.90
CA THR A 29 -13.19 10.37 0.08
C THR A 29 -12.46 9.10 -0.37
N LYS A 30 -13.12 7.94 -0.21
CA LYS A 30 -12.55 6.66 -0.63
C LYS A 30 -12.41 6.66 -2.14
N PHE A 31 -11.33 6.04 -2.63
CA PHE A 31 -11.08 5.95 -4.07
C PHE A 31 -12.23 5.24 -4.83
N SER A 32 -12.89 4.28 -4.18
CA SER A 32 -14.04 3.54 -4.74
C SER A 32 -15.27 4.41 -4.99
N ASP A 33 -15.39 5.55 -4.31
CA ASP A 33 -16.59 6.36 -4.29
C ASP A 33 -16.44 7.60 -5.20
N LEU A 34 -15.32 7.72 -5.91
CA LEU A 34 -15.00 8.86 -6.77
C LEU A 34 -15.62 8.75 -8.16
N LYS A 35 -16.00 9.90 -8.72
CA LYS A 35 -16.24 10.00 -10.17
C LYS A 35 -14.91 10.06 -10.90
N LEU A 36 -14.86 9.53 -12.13
CA LEU A 36 -13.66 9.57 -12.98
C LEU A 36 -13.12 10.99 -13.18
N SER A 37 -14.02 11.97 -13.28
CA SER A 37 -13.66 13.40 -13.41
C SER A 37 -13.00 14.00 -12.16
N GLU A 38 -13.20 13.40 -10.98
CA GLU A 38 -12.69 13.90 -9.70
C GLU A 38 -11.29 13.34 -9.36
N ILE A 39 -10.84 12.30 -10.08
CA ILE A 39 -9.57 11.61 -9.83
C ILE A 39 -8.37 12.58 -9.85
N PRO A 40 -8.20 13.47 -10.85
CA PRO A 40 -7.04 14.37 -10.88
C PRO A 40 -7.00 15.31 -9.66
N ALA A 41 -8.16 15.88 -9.30
CA ALA A 41 -8.28 16.75 -8.13
C ALA A 41 -8.03 15.98 -6.83
N TRP A 42 -8.55 14.77 -6.73
CA TRP A 42 -8.32 13.88 -5.58
C TRP A 42 -6.84 13.54 -5.40
N ILE A 43 -6.12 13.20 -6.48
CA ILE A 43 -4.66 12.98 -6.42
C ILE A 43 -3.93 14.29 -6.05
N GLY A 44 -4.37 15.42 -6.59
CA GLY A 44 -3.78 16.75 -6.34
C GLY A 44 -3.82 17.18 -4.87
N ARG A 45 -4.89 16.85 -4.14
CA ARG A 45 -5.08 17.22 -2.72
C ARG A 45 -4.18 16.47 -1.73
N ARG A 46 -3.46 15.43 -2.15
CA ARG A 46 -2.63 14.60 -1.27
C ARG A 46 -1.30 15.23 -0.94
N ASN A 47 -0.85 15.04 0.30
CA ASN A 47 0.52 15.37 0.69
C ASN A 47 1.50 14.37 0.04
N LYS A 48 2.43 14.89 -0.76
CA LYS A 48 3.43 14.13 -1.52
C LYS A 48 4.82 14.16 -0.87
N SER A 49 4.92 14.58 0.39
CA SER A 49 6.18 14.58 1.12
C SER A 49 6.72 13.15 1.29
N PRO A 50 8.06 12.95 1.33
CA PRO A 50 8.65 11.63 1.58
C PRO A 50 8.16 11.00 2.89
N GLN A 51 7.95 11.82 3.93
CA GLN A 51 7.40 11.39 5.22
C GLN A 51 5.96 10.89 5.09
N ALA A 52 5.12 11.58 4.31
CA ALA A 52 3.76 11.14 4.05
C ALA A 52 3.74 9.79 3.32
N ALA A 53 4.63 9.61 2.33
CA ALA A 53 4.79 8.34 1.61
C ALA A 53 5.26 7.21 2.54
N ALA A 54 6.30 7.44 3.34
CA ALA A 54 6.80 6.45 4.31
C ALA A 54 5.71 6.05 5.33
N SER A 55 4.94 7.03 5.84
CA SER A 55 3.82 6.76 6.75
C SER A 55 2.72 5.91 6.09
N MET A 56 2.45 6.13 4.80
CA MET A 56 1.46 5.37 4.03
C MET A 56 1.91 3.93 3.85
N ILE A 57 3.16 3.71 3.43
CA ILE A 57 3.77 2.38 3.25
C ILE A 57 3.78 1.62 4.58
N SER A 58 4.20 2.28 5.67
CA SER A 58 4.20 1.70 7.02
C SER A 58 2.81 1.21 7.42
N ARG A 59 1.77 2.05 7.28
CA ARG A 59 0.39 1.66 7.58
C ARG A 59 -0.08 0.48 6.71
N ALA A 60 0.23 0.49 5.41
CA ALA A 60 -0.14 -0.59 4.52
C ALA A 60 0.55 -1.91 4.91
N TYR A 61 1.82 -1.84 5.28
CA TYR A 61 2.60 -2.97 5.78
C TYR A 61 2.00 -3.54 7.07
N TRP A 62 1.64 -2.70 8.04
CA TRP A 62 1.01 -3.15 9.28
C TRP A 62 -0.37 -3.79 9.04
N ARG A 63 -1.20 -3.23 8.15
CA ARG A 63 -2.48 -3.85 7.76
C ARG A 63 -2.26 -5.25 7.17
N TRP A 64 -1.24 -5.38 6.32
CA TRP A 64 -0.89 -6.65 5.70
C TRP A 64 -0.38 -7.68 6.73
N GLN A 65 0.52 -7.27 7.63
CA GLN A 65 1.03 -8.12 8.69
C GLN A 65 -0.09 -8.62 9.61
N ILE A 66 -0.95 -7.72 10.10
CA ILE A 66 -2.05 -8.05 11.00
C ILE A 66 -3.03 -9.01 10.33
N LYS A 67 -3.22 -8.88 9.01
CA LYS A 67 -4.13 -9.74 8.25
C LYS A 67 -3.58 -11.13 7.95
N TYR A 68 -2.29 -11.25 7.63
CA TYR A 68 -1.76 -12.51 7.08
C TYR A 68 -0.61 -13.16 7.87
N LEU A 69 0.15 -12.41 8.65
CA LEU A 69 1.32 -12.93 9.38
C LEU A 69 1.06 -13.13 10.88
N LEU A 70 0.46 -12.13 11.53
CA LEU A 70 0.22 -12.12 12.98
C LEU A 70 -1.00 -12.92 13.46
N PRO A 71 -2.00 -13.33 12.64
CA PRO A 71 -3.07 -14.18 13.14
C PRO A 71 -2.54 -15.50 13.71
N ARG A 72 -3.08 -15.91 14.87
CA ARG A 72 -2.69 -17.18 15.55
C ARG A 72 -2.82 -18.42 14.65
N ARG A 73 -3.76 -18.39 13.70
CA ARG A 73 -3.94 -19.40 12.65
C ARG A 73 -3.74 -18.74 11.29
N ALA A 74 -2.48 -18.45 10.97
CA ALA A 74 -2.10 -17.87 9.69
C ALA A 74 -2.23 -18.89 8.54
N THR A 75 -2.55 -18.38 7.35
CA THR A 75 -2.51 -19.16 6.12
C THR A 75 -1.15 -18.96 5.44
N PRO A 76 -0.71 -19.84 4.53
CA PRO A 76 0.51 -19.63 3.74
C PRO A 76 0.40 -18.48 2.72
N ALA A 77 -0.67 -17.68 2.75
CA ALA A 77 -0.92 -16.58 1.82
C ALA A 77 0.24 -15.56 1.68
N PRO A 78 0.98 -15.16 2.73
CA PRO A 78 2.13 -14.26 2.58
C PRO A 78 3.18 -14.76 1.59
N TYR A 79 3.46 -16.06 1.61
CA TYR A 79 4.47 -16.67 0.74
C TYR A 79 4.03 -16.62 -0.72
N TYR A 80 2.78 -17.00 -1.00
CA TYR A 80 2.24 -16.93 -2.35
C TYR A 80 2.15 -15.50 -2.87
N GLN A 81 1.76 -14.53 -2.01
CA GLN A 81 1.73 -13.12 -2.38
C GLN A 81 3.13 -12.59 -2.72
N PHE A 82 4.16 -13.00 -1.98
CA PHE A 82 5.55 -12.65 -2.28
C PHE A 82 6.03 -13.28 -3.59
N ILE A 83 5.74 -14.56 -3.83
CA ILE A 83 6.10 -15.27 -5.06
C ILE A 83 5.41 -14.63 -6.27
N VAL A 84 4.10 -14.43 -6.22
CA VAL A 84 3.35 -13.80 -7.33
C VAL A 84 3.82 -12.36 -7.54
N GLY A 85 4.06 -11.62 -6.46
CA GLY A 85 4.59 -10.26 -6.53
C GLY A 85 5.97 -10.20 -7.19
N SER A 86 6.87 -11.14 -6.88
CA SER A 86 8.20 -11.20 -7.50
C SER A 86 8.12 -11.62 -8.97
N MET A 87 7.27 -12.59 -9.31
CA MET A 87 7.01 -12.98 -10.70
C MET A 87 6.53 -11.79 -11.54
N LEU A 88 5.58 -11.01 -11.04
CA LEU A 88 5.09 -9.80 -11.72
C LEU A 88 6.16 -8.72 -11.85
N LEU A 89 6.96 -8.50 -10.80
CA LEU A 89 8.06 -7.54 -10.83
C LEU A 89 9.11 -7.92 -11.87
N PHE A 90 9.55 -9.18 -11.87
CA PHE A 90 10.52 -9.67 -12.85
C PHE A 90 9.95 -9.69 -14.26
N TYR A 91 8.66 -10.00 -14.43
CA TYR A 91 7.98 -9.88 -15.72
C TYR A 91 8.02 -8.44 -16.23
N TYR A 92 7.70 -7.46 -15.38
CA TYR A 92 7.73 -6.05 -15.74
C TYR A 92 9.16 -5.58 -16.10
N ILE A 93 10.17 -5.92 -15.31
CA ILE A 93 11.57 -5.58 -15.58
C ILE A 93 12.05 -6.20 -16.91
N ASN A 94 11.66 -7.45 -17.18
CA ASN A 94 12.03 -8.15 -18.41
C ASN A 94 11.06 -7.93 -19.57
N HIS A 95 10.04 -7.08 -19.40
CA HIS A 95 8.96 -6.96 -20.38
C HIS A 95 9.49 -6.53 -21.75
N HIS A 96 10.46 -5.62 -21.81
CA HIS A 96 11.01 -5.18 -23.10
C HIS A 96 11.59 -6.35 -23.91
N ARG A 97 12.32 -7.27 -23.27
CA ARG A 97 12.89 -8.46 -23.92
C ARG A 97 11.81 -9.46 -24.32
N LEU A 98 10.83 -9.67 -23.45
CA LEU A 98 9.71 -10.59 -23.71
C LEU A 98 8.78 -10.07 -24.83
N ALA A 99 8.63 -8.75 -24.97
CA ALA A 99 7.83 -8.11 -26.01
C ALA A 99 8.43 -8.25 -27.42
N GLU A 100 9.71 -8.62 -27.54
CA GLU A 100 10.30 -8.92 -28.84
C GLU A 100 9.78 -10.27 -29.37
N HIS A 101 9.59 -11.24 -28.47
CA HIS A 101 9.07 -12.56 -28.82
C HIS A 101 7.59 -12.56 -29.21
N THR A 102 6.81 -11.54 -28.85
CA THR A 102 5.39 -11.45 -29.29
C THR A 102 5.25 -11.09 -30.77
N ARG A 103 6.31 -10.55 -31.40
CA ARG A 103 6.35 -10.31 -32.85
C ARG A 103 6.75 -11.55 -33.64
N TYR A 104 7.30 -12.56 -32.98
CA TYR A 104 7.61 -13.85 -33.58
C TYR A 104 6.41 -14.77 -33.45
N LYS A 105 5.95 -15.33 -34.57
CA LYS A 105 5.01 -16.45 -34.56
C LYS A 105 5.78 -17.71 -34.20
N TYR A 106 5.71 -18.09 -32.93
CA TYR A 106 5.90 -19.48 -32.56
C TYR A 106 4.56 -20.20 -32.75
N HIS A 107 4.63 -21.48 -33.11
CA HIS A 107 3.51 -22.32 -33.58
C HIS A 107 2.20 -22.13 -32.81
#